data_AF-A0AAD2H9J3-F1
#
_entry.id   AF-A0AAD2H9J3-F1
#
_cell.length_a   1.000
_cell.length_b   1.000
_cell.length_c   1.000
_cell.angle_alpha   90.00
_cell.angle_beta   90.00
_cell.angle_gamma   90.00
#
_symmetry.space_group_name_H-M   'P 1'
#
loop_
_entity.id
_entity.type
_entity.pdbx_description
1 polymer ?
#
loop_
_entity_poly.entity_id
_entity_poly.type
_entity_poly.pdbx_seq_one_letter_code
_entity_poly.pdbx_strand_id
1 'polypeptide(L)'
;MSLSRHINAEDVIQNCKEHPFRKHAQQEGRQTLHQSWSRDEDAARVSKYTIPQEGIPSKAAYQLLHDETALDGNPLLNLASFVHTWMPEEADKLIMENMNKNQVDLDEYPAATIIHNRCISMLADLWKAPKDGKAIGTSTAGSSEAIMLGGLAMKKRWQEARKAAGKDYFHPNIVFGSNAQVALEKFARYWDVEARLVPVNASTNYVMNPHDALPFIDENTIGVMVILGSTYTGHFENVGLMSDLLDELQEKTGLDVPIHVDGASGGFIAPFAYPDLKWAFDVKRVVSINTSGHKFGLVYAGLGWILWRDESYLHKDLVFELHYLGSVEYSFTLNFSKPAAPIIVQMFNFLNLGFEGYRRIAIKDLRNARMLSRALDATYFTVLSNIHKPSERGQRELPQTENTDEPEFYERGLPVVSFRLSDKFQSEYPHVEQSWIQSMLRTKGWIVPNYNAPQGEADTQILRVVVRETLSEDLIERLIVDILEITEGLMDATATSMLLKAQTVHQPDKEHGRPDPGNFGDAAKEDSAGQSGFARQC
;
A
#
# COMPACT_ATOMS: atom_id res chain seq x y z
N MET A 1 8.10 7.92 -2.03
CA MET A 1 8.96 8.76 -2.88
C MET A 1 10.30 8.08 -2.99
N SER A 2 10.78 7.87 -4.21
CA SER A 2 12.18 7.49 -4.45
C SER A 2 13.07 8.69 -4.16
N LEU A 3 14.31 8.44 -3.73
CA LEU A 3 15.37 9.44 -3.85
C LEU A 3 15.73 9.58 -5.34
N SER A 4 16.24 10.73 -5.76
CA SER A 4 16.76 10.96 -7.11
C SER A 4 18.10 11.68 -7.03
N ARG A 5 19.12 11.20 -7.72
CA ARG A 5 20.41 11.91 -7.86
C ARG A 5 20.29 13.04 -8.89
N HIS A 6 21.07 14.10 -8.70
CA HIS A 6 21.27 15.10 -9.74
C HIS A 6 21.88 14.46 -10.99
N ILE A 7 21.32 14.76 -12.16
CA ILE A 7 21.84 14.35 -13.45
C ILE A 7 22.60 15.54 -14.03
N ASN A 8 23.91 15.37 -14.24
CA ASN A 8 24.73 16.36 -14.92
C ASN A 8 24.37 16.36 -16.42
N ALA A 9 23.76 17.45 -16.86
CA ALA A 9 23.28 17.62 -18.23
C ALA A 9 24.43 17.48 -19.25
N GLU A 10 25.58 18.10 -18.95
CA GLU A 10 26.76 18.09 -19.79
C GLU A 10 27.33 16.68 -19.96
N ASP A 11 27.37 15.89 -18.88
CA ASP A 11 27.84 14.49 -18.92
C ASP A 11 26.91 13.61 -19.75
N VAL A 12 25.58 13.77 -19.61
CA VAL A 12 24.61 13.03 -20.42
C VAL A 12 24.75 13.38 -21.90
N ILE A 13 24.89 14.67 -22.23
CA ILE A 13 25.09 15.15 -23.60
C ILE A 13 26.41 14.61 -24.17
N GLN A 14 27.48 14.60 -23.39
CA GLN A 14 28.79 14.08 -23.80
C GLN A 14 28.75 12.56 -24.03
N ASN A 15 28.17 11.80 -23.10
CA ASN A 15 28.00 10.35 -23.24
C ASN A 15 27.11 9.97 -24.43
N CYS A 16 26.09 10.78 -24.75
CA CYS A 16 25.27 10.59 -25.94
C CYS A 16 26.07 10.78 -27.25
N LYS A 17 27.05 11.71 -27.28
CA LYS A 17 27.93 11.94 -28.45
C LYS A 17 28.85 10.76 -28.74
N GLU A 18 29.26 10.03 -27.70
CA GLU A 18 30.21 8.92 -27.78
C GLU A 18 29.54 7.57 -28.07
N HIS A 19 28.19 7.51 -28.01
CA HIS A 19 27.45 6.26 -28.20
C HIS A 19 27.30 5.87 -29.69
N PRO A 20 27.72 4.65 -30.11
CA PRO A 20 27.86 4.26 -31.52
C PRO A 20 26.56 4.29 -32.35
N PHE A 21 25.39 4.28 -31.70
CA PHE A 21 24.06 4.27 -32.34
C PHE A 21 23.21 5.53 -32.08
N ARG A 22 23.70 6.56 -31.35
CA ARG A 22 22.89 7.74 -30.94
C ARG A 22 23.44 9.08 -31.47
N LYS A 23 23.91 9.12 -32.73
CA LYS A 23 24.49 10.32 -33.39
C LYS A 23 23.47 11.41 -33.82
N HIS A 24 22.28 11.50 -33.21
CA HIS A 24 21.22 12.38 -33.72
C HIS A 24 21.15 13.79 -33.11
N ALA A 25 22.11 14.20 -32.27
CA ALA A 25 22.05 15.51 -31.61
C ALA A 25 22.82 16.66 -32.32
N GLN A 26 23.08 16.55 -33.62
CA GLN A 26 23.58 17.69 -34.43
C GLN A 26 22.90 17.73 -35.79
N GLN A 27 21.89 18.59 -35.93
CA GLN A 27 21.68 19.35 -37.15
C GLN A 27 21.75 20.83 -36.79
N GLU A 28 22.97 21.38 -36.86
CA GLU A 28 23.15 22.81 -37.04
C GLU A 28 22.61 23.19 -38.43
N GLY A 29 21.66 24.11 -38.48
CA GLY A 29 21.24 24.77 -39.72
C GLY A 29 19.90 24.32 -40.31
N ARG A 30 18.79 24.78 -39.73
CA ARG A 30 17.60 25.12 -40.50
C ARG A 30 17.08 26.50 -40.10
N GLN A 31 17.47 27.51 -40.88
CA GLN A 31 16.66 28.71 -41.04
C GLN A 31 15.50 28.35 -41.96
N THR A 32 14.30 28.20 -41.41
CA THR A 32 13.07 28.16 -42.20
C THR A 32 12.03 29.08 -41.57
N LEU A 33 11.91 30.27 -42.15
CA LEU A 33 10.74 31.14 -42.03
C LEU A 33 9.51 30.39 -42.53
N HIS A 34 8.65 29.89 -41.64
CA HIS A 34 7.23 29.65 -41.95
C HIS A 34 6.37 29.69 -40.68
N GLN A 35 5.40 30.62 -40.66
CA GLN A 35 4.29 30.63 -39.73
C GLN A 35 3.37 29.42 -40.01
N SER A 36 3.55 28.34 -39.26
CA SER A 36 2.52 27.32 -39.02
C SER A 36 2.95 26.39 -37.88
N TRP A 37 2.39 26.58 -36.67
CA TRP A 37 2.40 25.66 -35.52
C TRP A 37 3.68 24.80 -35.32
N SER A 38 4.73 25.42 -34.78
CA SER A 38 6.04 24.82 -34.44
C SER A 38 5.99 23.98 -33.15
N ARG A 39 5.36 22.80 -33.19
CA ARG A 39 5.25 21.90 -32.03
C ARG A 39 6.62 21.37 -31.54
N ASP A 40 7.56 21.17 -32.47
CA ASP A 40 8.85 20.52 -32.20
C ASP A 40 10.02 21.50 -31.97
N GLU A 41 9.97 22.71 -32.54
CA GLU A 41 11.09 23.67 -32.43
C GLU A 41 11.22 24.28 -31.02
N ASP A 42 10.08 24.52 -30.36
CA ASP A 42 10.05 25.02 -28.99
C ASP A 42 10.55 23.96 -28.00
N ALA A 43 10.24 22.68 -28.26
CA ALA A 43 10.62 21.54 -27.43
C ALA A 43 12.11 21.17 -27.53
N ALA A 44 12.69 21.26 -28.73
CA ALA A 44 14.08 20.89 -29.00
C ALA A 44 15.11 21.76 -28.23
N ARG A 45 14.68 22.91 -27.70
CA ARG A 45 15.54 23.88 -26.99
C ARG A 45 15.38 23.88 -25.48
N VAL A 46 14.41 23.13 -24.93
CA VAL A 46 14.17 23.10 -23.48
C VAL A 46 15.14 22.13 -22.81
N SER A 47 15.94 22.65 -21.88
CA SER A 47 16.76 21.80 -21.02
C SER A 47 15.90 20.91 -20.14
N LYS A 48 16.26 19.62 -20.05
CA LYS A 48 15.59 18.65 -19.17
C LYS A 48 16.11 18.67 -17.73
N TYR A 49 17.27 19.29 -17.51
CA TYR A 49 18.05 19.13 -16.28
C TYR A 49 18.40 20.47 -15.63
N THR A 50 18.14 21.58 -16.31
CA THR A 50 18.29 22.94 -15.79
C THR A 50 17.03 23.76 -16.11
N ILE A 51 16.71 24.72 -15.24
CA ILE A 51 15.57 25.63 -15.49
C ILE A 51 15.88 26.43 -16.77
N PRO A 52 14.97 26.42 -17.77
CA PRO A 52 15.20 27.16 -19.00
C PRO A 52 15.22 28.67 -18.74
N GLN A 53 16.09 29.40 -19.43
CA GLN A 53 16.18 30.87 -19.28
C GLN A 53 14.91 31.59 -19.76
N GLU A 54 14.25 31.03 -20.77
CA GLU A 54 12.97 31.50 -21.30
C GLU A 54 11.93 30.37 -21.25
N GLY A 55 10.70 30.72 -20.91
CA GLY A 55 9.58 29.77 -20.91
C GLY A 55 9.04 29.48 -22.31
N ILE A 56 8.32 28.36 -22.44
CA ILE A 56 7.59 27.99 -23.66
C ILE A 56 6.08 28.21 -23.49
N PRO A 57 5.29 28.28 -24.58
CA PRO A 57 3.83 28.36 -24.49
C PRO A 57 3.21 27.21 -23.69
N SER A 58 2.15 27.47 -22.93
CA SER A 58 1.48 26.47 -22.07
C SER A 58 1.03 25.22 -22.83
N LYS A 59 0.58 25.38 -24.08
CA LYS A 59 0.20 24.26 -24.96
C LYS A 59 1.38 23.34 -25.30
N ALA A 60 2.57 23.91 -25.52
CA ALA A 60 3.78 23.13 -25.80
C ALA A 60 4.25 22.40 -24.53
N ALA A 61 4.27 23.10 -23.38
CA ALA A 61 4.60 22.48 -22.09
C ALA A 61 3.64 21.32 -21.74
N TYR A 62 2.34 21.53 -21.92
CA TYR A 62 1.33 20.49 -21.73
C TYR A 62 1.62 19.28 -22.63
N GLN A 63 1.85 19.49 -23.92
CA GLN A 63 2.03 18.37 -24.84
C GLN A 63 3.28 17.55 -24.51
N LEU A 64 4.38 18.21 -24.16
CA LEU A 64 5.63 17.51 -23.82
C LEU A 64 5.44 16.60 -22.61
N LEU A 65 4.82 17.13 -21.55
CA LEU A 65 4.52 16.34 -20.36
C LEU A 65 3.47 15.26 -20.65
N HIS A 66 2.45 15.58 -21.44
CA HIS A 66 1.40 14.63 -21.81
C HIS A 66 1.97 13.44 -22.58
N ASP A 67 2.81 13.67 -23.59
CA ASP A 67 3.43 12.62 -24.40
C ASP A 67 4.40 11.75 -23.58
N GLU A 68 5.15 12.36 -22.66
CA GLU A 68 6.05 11.62 -21.76
C GLU A 68 5.27 10.74 -20.78
N THR A 69 4.19 11.27 -20.19
CA THR A 69 3.32 10.48 -19.29
C THR A 69 2.55 9.36 -20.01
N ALA A 70 2.42 9.41 -21.34
CA ALA A 70 1.82 8.31 -22.11
C ALA A 70 2.68 7.02 -22.11
N LEU A 71 3.95 7.10 -21.66
CA LEU A 71 4.82 5.95 -21.46
C LEU A 71 4.53 5.18 -20.17
N ASP A 72 3.74 5.75 -19.25
CA ASP A 72 3.31 5.06 -18.05
C ASP A 72 2.37 3.89 -18.36
N GLY A 73 2.39 2.88 -17.49
CA GLY A 73 1.47 1.76 -17.60
C GLY A 73 0.03 2.18 -17.33
N ASN A 74 -0.92 1.62 -18.07
CA ASN A 74 -2.35 1.87 -17.85
C ASN A 74 -2.75 1.49 -16.40
N PRO A 75 -3.26 2.43 -15.58
CA PRO A 75 -3.67 2.15 -14.20
C PRO A 75 -4.72 1.03 -14.06
N LEU A 76 -5.60 0.85 -15.06
CA LEU A 76 -6.59 -0.22 -15.07
C LEU A 76 -5.93 -1.60 -15.08
N LEU A 77 -4.85 -1.77 -15.84
CA LEU A 77 -4.11 -3.03 -15.97
C LEU A 77 -3.01 -3.17 -14.90
N ASN A 78 -2.87 -2.18 -14.02
CA ASN A 78 -1.94 -2.24 -12.91
C ASN A 78 -2.49 -3.11 -11.76
N LEU A 79 -2.20 -4.40 -11.78
CA LEU A 79 -2.68 -5.36 -10.77
C LEU A 79 -1.75 -5.47 -9.55
N ALA A 80 -0.62 -4.76 -9.58
CA ALA A 80 0.31 -4.67 -8.47
C ALA A 80 -0.23 -3.77 -7.34
N SER A 81 -0.92 -2.68 -7.71
CA SER A 81 -1.28 -1.62 -6.76
C SER A 81 -2.57 -1.94 -5.99
N PHE A 82 -2.59 -1.57 -4.71
CA PHE A 82 -3.84 -1.48 -3.94
C PHE A 82 -4.57 -0.15 -4.14
N VAL A 83 -3.90 0.85 -4.72
CA VAL A 83 -4.46 2.20 -4.89
C VAL A 83 -5.60 2.16 -5.89
N HIS A 84 -6.69 2.86 -5.59
CA HIS A 84 -7.84 2.97 -6.45
C HIS A 84 -7.53 3.84 -7.69
N THR A 85 -8.05 3.46 -8.85
CA THR A 85 -7.63 4.00 -10.15
C THR A 85 -8.77 4.54 -11.01
N TRP A 86 -9.97 4.67 -10.46
CA TRP A 86 -11.14 5.20 -11.17
C TRP A 86 -12.09 5.86 -10.18
N MET A 87 -12.85 6.86 -10.60
CA MET A 87 -14.00 7.38 -9.86
C MET A 87 -15.04 7.87 -10.89
N PRO A 88 -16.32 8.04 -10.50
CA PRO A 88 -17.33 8.60 -11.40
C PRO A 88 -17.04 10.07 -11.72
N GLU A 89 -17.58 10.55 -12.85
CA GLU A 89 -17.33 11.91 -13.37
C GLU A 89 -17.70 13.00 -12.35
N GLU A 90 -18.73 12.78 -11.54
CA GLU A 90 -19.14 13.72 -10.49
C GLU A 90 -18.05 13.88 -9.40
N ALA A 91 -17.32 12.81 -9.08
CA ALA A 91 -16.20 12.87 -8.15
C ALA A 91 -14.99 13.58 -8.78
N ASP A 92 -14.68 13.30 -10.05
CA ASP A 92 -13.62 14.02 -10.80
C ASP A 92 -13.91 15.52 -10.87
N LYS A 93 -15.17 15.90 -11.09
CA LYS A 93 -15.63 17.29 -11.08
C LYS A 93 -15.40 17.93 -9.71
N LEU A 94 -15.77 17.25 -8.62
CA LEU A 94 -15.51 17.74 -7.26
C LEU A 94 -14.02 17.93 -7.00
N ILE A 95 -13.16 17.06 -7.51
CA ILE A 95 -11.70 17.22 -7.39
C ILE A 95 -11.25 18.50 -8.10
N MET A 96 -11.63 18.66 -9.37
CA MET A 96 -11.21 19.82 -10.17
C MET A 96 -11.71 21.14 -9.59
N GLU A 97 -12.92 21.17 -9.02
CA GLU A 97 -13.49 22.36 -8.36
C GLU A 97 -12.81 22.70 -7.02
N ASN A 98 -12.12 21.75 -6.37
CA ASN A 98 -11.58 21.92 -5.02
C ASN A 98 -10.07 21.66 -4.90
N MET A 99 -9.35 21.45 -6.01
CA MET A 99 -7.92 21.16 -6.02
C MET A 99 -7.06 22.28 -5.41
N ASN A 100 -7.55 23.52 -5.45
CA ASN A 100 -6.85 24.69 -4.90
C ASN A 100 -7.15 24.96 -3.41
N LYS A 101 -8.02 24.18 -2.76
CA LYS A 101 -8.33 24.35 -1.34
C LYS A 101 -7.30 23.65 -0.49
N ASN A 102 -6.60 24.42 0.34
CA ASN A 102 -5.62 23.91 1.28
C ASN A 102 -6.33 23.46 2.56
N GLN A 103 -6.17 22.19 2.93
CA GLN A 103 -6.90 21.59 4.06
C GLN A 103 -6.59 22.26 5.41
N VAL A 104 -5.37 22.76 5.60
CA VAL A 104 -4.93 23.30 6.90
C VAL A 104 -5.44 24.72 7.16
N ASP A 105 -5.99 25.40 6.16
CA ASP A 105 -6.54 26.75 6.30
C ASP A 105 -8.02 26.64 6.75
N LEU A 106 -8.24 26.26 8.01
CA LEU A 106 -9.57 25.84 8.49
C LEU A 106 -10.56 27.02 8.57
N ASP A 107 -10.09 28.23 8.85
CA ASP A 107 -10.89 29.46 8.89
C ASP A 107 -11.30 29.92 7.48
N GLU A 108 -10.40 29.77 6.51
CA GLU A 108 -10.66 30.09 5.11
C GLU A 108 -11.56 29.05 4.41
N TYR A 109 -11.45 27.77 4.78
CA TYR A 109 -12.20 26.67 4.16
C TYR A 109 -13.00 25.82 5.16
N PRO A 110 -13.89 26.42 5.98
CA PRO A 110 -14.57 25.72 7.08
C PRO A 110 -15.48 24.59 6.61
N ALA A 111 -16.01 24.66 5.38
CA ALA A 111 -16.81 23.59 4.81
C ALA A 111 -16.01 22.29 4.60
N ALA A 112 -14.73 22.39 4.22
CA ALA A 112 -13.85 21.23 4.07
C ALA A 112 -13.59 20.57 5.44
N THR A 113 -13.39 21.38 6.48
CA THR A 113 -13.24 20.92 7.87
C THR A 113 -14.49 20.23 8.39
N ILE A 114 -15.68 20.78 8.11
CA ILE A 114 -16.95 20.14 8.49
C ILE A 114 -17.09 18.77 7.80
N ILE A 115 -16.73 18.67 6.52
CA ILE A 115 -16.76 17.41 5.77
C ILE A 115 -15.75 16.41 6.35
N HIS A 116 -14.53 16.85 6.67
CA HIS A 116 -13.53 16.06 7.36
C HIS A 116 -14.07 15.47 8.66
N ASN A 117 -14.67 16.30 9.52
CA ASN A 117 -15.20 15.87 10.82
C ASN A 117 -16.32 14.85 10.66
N ARG A 118 -17.19 15.02 9.65
CA ARG A 118 -18.21 14.02 9.31
C ARG A 118 -17.61 12.70 8.87
N CYS A 119 -16.53 12.71 8.09
CA CYS A 119 -15.81 11.48 7.72
C CYS A 119 -15.25 10.76 8.95
N ILE A 120 -14.63 11.50 9.89
CA ILE A 120 -14.16 10.94 11.16
C ILE A 120 -15.31 10.32 11.95
N SER A 121 -16.44 11.00 12.07
CA SER A 121 -17.62 10.46 12.77
C SER A 121 -18.17 9.19 12.09
N MET A 122 -18.25 9.16 10.76
CA MET A 122 -18.71 7.99 10.01
C MET A 122 -17.76 6.80 10.17
N LEU A 123 -16.44 7.03 10.13
CA LEU A 123 -15.44 5.99 10.36
C LEU A 123 -15.46 5.48 11.80
N ALA A 124 -15.62 6.37 12.78
CA ALA A 124 -15.74 6.00 14.18
C ALA A 124 -16.96 5.09 14.41
N ASP A 125 -18.11 5.42 13.82
CA ASP A 125 -19.31 4.59 13.89
C ASP A 125 -19.12 3.25 13.17
N LEU A 126 -18.57 3.26 11.95
CA LEU A 126 -18.27 2.06 11.16
C LEU A 126 -17.34 1.09 11.90
N TRP A 127 -16.40 1.63 12.68
CA TRP A 127 -15.43 0.87 13.48
C TRP A 127 -15.86 0.66 14.92
N LYS A 128 -17.15 0.85 15.21
CA LYS A 128 -17.79 0.53 16.49
C LYS A 128 -17.13 1.24 17.67
N ALA A 129 -16.71 2.49 17.48
CA ALA A 129 -16.17 3.32 18.55
C ALA A 129 -17.18 3.40 19.73
N PRO A 130 -16.72 3.37 20.99
CA PRO A 130 -17.60 3.42 22.15
C PRO A 130 -18.47 4.68 22.14
N LYS A 131 -19.78 4.54 22.41
CA LYS A 131 -20.73 5.66 22.39
C LYS A 131 -20.51 6.65 23.54
N ASP A 132 -19.94 6.18 24.63
CA ASP A 132 -19.51 6.93 25.81
C ASP A 132 -18.06 7.42 25.73
N GLY A 133 -17.29 6.92 24.76
CA GLY A 133 -15.92 7.34 24.50
C GLY A 133 -15.87 8.60 23.64
N LYS A 134 -14.74 9.32 23.71
CA LYS A 134 -14.48 10.51 22.90
C LYS A 134 -13.55 10.15 21.74
N ALA A 135 -14.05 9.37 20.80
CA ALA A 135 -13.27 8.99 19.62
C ALA A 135 -12.79 10.24 18.87
N ILE A 136 -11.51 10.27 18.54
CA ILE A 136 -10.84 11.40 17.89
C ILE A 136 -9.98 10.87 16.75
N GLY A 137 -9.81 11.64 15.69
CA GLY A 137 -9.02 11.20 14.54
C GLY A 137 -8.74 12.32 13.55
N THR A 138 -7.94 12.00 12.55
CA THR A 138 -7.59 12.94 11.49
C THR A 138 -7.31 12.22 10.16
N SER A 139 -7.42 12.98 9.08
CA SER A 139 -6.98 12.59 7.75
C SER A 139 -5.47 12.79 7.57
N THR A 140 -4.88 11.88 6.82
CA THR A 140 -3.45 11.82 6.51
C THR A 140 -3.27 11.70 5.01
N ALA A 141 -2.05 11.85 4.49
CA ALA A 141 -1.76 11.57 3.09
C ALA A 141 -1.96 10.08 2.72
N GLY A 142 -1.93 9.21 3.73
CA GLY A 142 -2.06 7.77 3.59
C GLY A 142 -1.72 7.04 4.89
N SER A 143 -1.91 5.72 4.88
CA SER A 143 -1.63 4.88 6.05
C SER A 143 -0.21 5.01 6.59
N SER A 144 0.79 5.36 5.78
CA SER A 144 2.16 5.56 6.29
C SER A 144 2.27 6.69 7.31
N GLU A 145 1.66 7.86 7.05
CA GLU A 145 1.61 8.95 8.04
C GLU A 145 0.76 8.54 9.25
N ALA A 146 -0.39 7.89 9.01
CA ALA A 146 -1.26 7.40 10.07
C ALA A 146 -0.56 6.43 11.04
N ILE A 147 0.17 5.43 10.52
CA ILE A 147 0.95 4.47 11.32
C ILE A 147 1.99 5.20 12.19
N MET A 148 2.67 6.20 11.63
CA MET A 148 3.64 7.00 12.37
C MET A 148 2.98 7.78 13.51
N LEU A 149 1.81 8.40 13.27
CA LEU A 149 1.04 9.10 14.30
C LEU A 149 0.55 8.15 15.40
N GLY A 150 0.05 6.96 15.03
CA GLY A 150 -0.38 5.92 15.96
C GLY A 150 0.76 5.40 16.83
N GLY A 151 1.90 5.10 16.21
CA GLY A 151 3.12 4.70 16.91
C GLY A 151 3.66 5.78 17.85
N LEU A 152 3.65 7.06 17.42
CA LEU A 152 4.04 8.19 18.26
C LEU A 152 3.15 8.35 19.50
N ALA A 153 1.83 8.20 19.32
CA ALA A 153 0.88 8.25 20.43
C ALA A 153 1.14 7.13 21.45
N MET A 154 1.35 5.90 20.98
CA MET A 154 1.73 4.77 21.85
C MET A 154 3.07 5.01 22.55
N LYS A 155 4.10 5.46 21.82
CA LYS A 155 5.42 5.78 22.37
C LYS A 155 5.33 6.82 23.49
N LYS A 156 4.63 7.94 23.28
CA LYS A 156 4.53 9.01 24.29
C LYS A 156 3.79 8.57 25.54
N ARG A 157 2.69 7.82 25.40
CA ARG A 157 1.96 7.27 26.55
C ARG A 157 2.81 6.27 27.34
N TRP A 158 3.53 5.39 26.65
CA TRP A 158 4.48 4.48 27.30
C TRP A 158 5.58 5.25 28.05
N GLN A 159 6.17 6.28 27.42
CA GLN A 159 7.20 7.12 28.06
C GLN A 159 6.67 7.82 29.32
N GLU A 160 5.46 8.38 29.28
CA GLU A 160 4.82 9.03 30.43
C GLU A 160 4.60 8.03 31.59
N ALA A 161 4.05 6.85 31.30
CA ALA A 161 3.82 5.81 32.29
C ALA A 161 5.14 5.31 32.93
N ARG A 162 6.19 5.12 32.13
CA ARG A 162 7.51 4.68 32.60
C ARG A 162 8.19 5.74 33.47
N LYS A 163 8.12 7.02 33.07
CA LYS A 163 8.61 8.16 33.88
C LYS A 163 7.90 8.23 35.23
N ALA A 164 6.58 8.13 35.24
CA ALA A 164 5.79 8.14 36.47
C ALA A 164 6.16 6.97 37.41
N ALA A 165 6.54 5.83 36.84
CA ALA A 165 7.01 4.66 37.58
C ALA A 165 8.51 4.69 37.94
N GLY A 166 9.27 5.73 37.57
CA GLY A 166 10.72 5.81 37.80
C GLY A 166 11.54 4.76 37.04
N LYS A 167 11.03 4.24 35.92
CA LYS A 167 11.67 3.21 35.09
C LYS A 167 12.31 3.81 33.84
N ASP A 168 13.16 3.04 33.16
CA ASP A 168 13.76 3.44 31.89
C ASP A 168 12.69 3.73 30.82
N TYR A 169 12.82 4.85 30.12
CA TYR A 169 11.90 5.31 29.07
C TYR A 169 12.63 5.67 27.76
N PHE A 170 13.90 5.25 27.62
CA PHE A 170 14.74 5.54 26.46
C PHE A 170 14.81 4.40 25.43
N HIS A 171 14.50 3.16 25.82
CA HIS A 171 14.64 1.98 24.95
C HIS A 171 13.28 1.30 24.64
N PRO A 172 12.34 1.97 23.96
CA PRO A 172 11.08 1.36 23.57
C PRO A 172 11.27 0.31 22.46
N ASN A 173 10.43 -0.73 22.46
CA ASN A 173 10.26 -1.64 21.33
C ASN A 173 8.80 -1.67 20.86
N ILE A 174 8.59 -2.15 19.63
CA ILE A 174 7.27 -2.39 19.05
C ILE A 174 7.25 -3.76 18.35
N VAL A 175 6.16 -4.52 18.52
CA VAL A 175 6.02 -5.89 18.02
C VAL A 175 5.06 -5.94 16.84
N PHE A 176 5.47 -6.59 15.75
CA PHE A 176 4.63 -6.82 14.57
C PHE A 176 5.18 -7.95 13.69
N GLY A 177 4.34 -8.51 12.81
CA GLY A 177 4.76 -9.58 11.90
C GLY A 177 5.76 -9.13 10.85
N SER A 178 6.67 -10.02 10.45
CA SER A 178 7.62 -9.79 9.34
C SER A 178 6.94 -9.55 7.98
N ASN A 179 5.65 -9.86 7.85
CA ASN A 179 4.77 -9.50 6.72
C ASN A 179 4.32 -8.03 6.71
N ALA A 180 4.76 -7.22 7.68
CA ALA A 180 4.42 -5.81 7.79
C ALA A 180 4.84 -4.98 6.58
N GLN A 181 4.10 -3.90 6.36
CA GLN A 181 4.46 -2.91 5.35
C GLN A 181 5.60 -2.01 5.89
N VAL A 182 6.50 -1.61 5.00
CA VAL A 182 7.74 -0.86 5.34
C VAL A 182 7.54 0.42 6.18
N ALA A 183 6.33 0.99 6.25
CA ALA A 183 6.03 2.15 7.09
C ALA A 183 6.19 1.86 8.58
N LEU A 184 5.95 0.62 9.03
CA LEU A 184 6.15 0.24 10.43
C LEU A 184 7.65 0.22 10.76
N GLU A 185 8.48 -0.33 9.87
CA GLU A 185 9.94 -0.28 10.02
C GLU A 185 10.47 1.15 9.93
N LYS A 186 9.91 2.01 9.06
CA LYS A 186 10.24 3.43 9.00
C LYS A 186 9.89 4.14 10.29
N PHE A 187 8.72 3.87 10.87
CA PHE A 187 8.36 4.39 12.18
C PHE A 187 9.41 3.98 13.22
N ALA A 188 9.72 2.69 13.29
CA ALA A 188 10.68 2.18 14.27
C ALA A 188 12.04 2.88 14.13
N ARG A 189 12.55 2.99 12.89
CA ARG A 189 13.84 3.61 12.60
C ARG A 189 13.88 5.12 12.84
N TYR A 190 12.87 5.86 12.40
CA TYR A 190 12.90 7.33 12.46
C TYR A 190 12.63 7.87 13.87
N TRP A 191 12.06 7.04 14.75
CA TRP A 191 11.77 7.41 16.13
C TRP A 191 12.50 6.55 17.15
N ASP A 192 13.63 5.93 16.80
CA ASP A 192 14.46 5.17 17.76
C ASP A 192 13.65 4.18 18.61
N VAL A 193 12.83 3.36 17.95
CA VAL A 193 12.09 2.26 18.55
C VAL A 193 12.64 0.97 17.98
N GLU A 194 12.96 0.00 18.84
CA GLU A 194 13.40 -1.32 18.41
C GLU A 194 12.24 -2.04 17.69
N ALA A 195 12.45 -2.45 16.43
CA ALA A 195 11.48 -3.24 15.67
C ALA A 195 11.63 -4.72 15.98
N ARG A 196 10.62 -5.33 16.59
CA ARG A 196 10.58 -6.77 16.90
C ARG A 196 9.67 -7.49 15.92
N LEU A 197 10.30 -8.06 14.89
CA LEU A 197 9.63 -8.73 13.79
C LEU A 197 9.34 -10.20 14.15
N VAL A 198 8.07 -10.56 14.22
CA VAL A 198 7.64 -11.95 14.41
C VAL A 198 7.78 -12.70 13.07
N PRO A 199 8.59 -13.76 12.97
CA PRO A 199 8.72 -14.54 11.74
C PRO A 199 7.39 -15.14 11.31
N VAL A 200 7.13 -15.19 10.00
CA VAL A 200 5.92 -15.81 9.44
C VAL A 200 6.32 -16.94 8.50
N ASN A 201 5.43 -17.92 8.31
CA ASN A 201 5.69 -19.03 7.42
C ASN A 201 4.41 -19.58 6.76
N ALA A 202 4.55 -20.59 5.92
CA ALA A 202 3.40 -21.22 5.25
C ALA A 202 2.33 -21.74 6.23
N SER A 203 2.71 -22.26 7.41
CA SER A 203 1.75 -22.77 8.40
C SER A 203 0.92 -21.68 9.07
N THR A 204 1.44 -20.44 9.10
CA THR A 204 0.72 -19.26 9.61
C THR A 204 0.07 -18.45 8.48
N ASN A 205 -0.04 -19.01 7.26
CA ASN A 205 -0.54 -18.30 6.08
C ASN A 205 0.23 -17.00 5.77
N TYR A 206 1.51 -16.97 6.12
CA TYR A 206 2.41 -15.83 5.94
C TYR A 206 1.95 -14.55 6.66
N VAL A 207 1.25 -14.71 7.80
CA VAL A 207 0.88 -13.60 8.70
C VAL A 207 1.29 -13.91 10.14
N MET A 208 1.33 -12.87 10.99
CA MET A 208 1.66 -13.04 12.40
C MET A 208 0.61 -13.90 13.11
N ASN A 209 1.05 -14.99 13.72
CA ASN A 209 0.24 -15.73 14.67
C ASN A 209 0.36 -15.05 16.05
N PRO A 210 -0.74 -14.65 16.70
CA PRO A 210 -0.70 -14.03 18.02
C PRO A 210 0.08 -14.80 19.09
N HIS A 211 0.09 -16.14 19.05
CA HIS A 211 0.87 -16.96 20.00
C HIS A 211 2.38 -16.74 19.86
N ASP A 212 2.86 -16.58 18.62
CA ASP A 212 4.28 -16.42 18.31
C ASP A 212 4.78 -14.99 18.62
N ALA A 213 3.87 -14.04 18.83
CA ALA A 213 4.20 -12.67 19.20
C ALA A 213 4.55 -12.51 20.69
N LEU A 214 3.99 -13.35 21.58
CA LEU A 214 4.17 -13.23 23.03
C LEU A 214 5.64 -13.23 23.50
N PRO A 215 6.55 -14.07 22.96
CA PRO A 215 7.96 -14.07 23.36
C PRO A 215 8.70 -12.76 23.02
N PHE A 216 8.14 -11.92 22.14
CA PHE A 216 8.73 -10.64 21.75
C PHE A 216 8.27 -9.47 22.64
N ILE A 217 7.34 -9.70 23.56
CA ILE A 217 6.73 -8.67 24.40
C ILE A 217 7.44 -8.61 25.76
N ASP A 218 7.81 -7.41 26.18
CA ASP A 218 8.38 -7.12 27.50
C ASP A 218 7.85 -5.78 28.05
N GLU A 219 8.42 -5.31 29.16
CA GLU A 219 8.02 -4.05 29.80
C GLU A 219 8.36 -2.78 29.00
N ASN A 220 9.13 -2.91 27.93
CA ASN A 220 9.51 -1.83 27.01
C ASN A 220 8.67 -1.83 25.73
N THR A 221 7.76 -2.80 25.56
CA THR A 221 6.85 -2.86 24.42
C THR A 221 5.80 -1.76 24.51
N ILE A 222 5.80 -0.85 23.52
CA ILE A 222 4.86 0.28 23.46
C ILE A 222 3.47 -0.13 22.93
N GLY A 223 3.40 -1.26 22.23
CA GLY A 223 2.19 -1.80 21.62
C GLY A 223 2.49 -2.93 20.64
N VAL A 224 1.43 -3.64 20.24
CA VAL A 224 1.45 -4.63 19.14
C VAL A 224 0.71 -4.04 17.94
N MET A 225 1.33 -4.07 16.76
CA MET A 225 0.66 -3.71 15.51
C MET A 225 0.08 -4.99 14.88
N VAL A 226 -1.25 -5.03 14.71
CA VAL A 226 -1.94 -6.18 14.09
C VAL A 226 -2.45 -5.76 12.71
N ILE A 227 -2.12 -6.53 11.68
CA ILE A 227 -2.36 -6.18 10.28
C ILE A 227 -3.68 -6.79 9.80
N LEU A 228 -4.65 -5.94 9.54
CA LEU A 228 -5.92 -6.35 8.94
C LEU A 228 -5.82 -6.28 7.41
N GLY A 229 -5.22 -7.33 6.85
CA GLY A 229 -5.05 -7.47 5.40
C GLY A 229 -3.58 -7.36 4.99
N SER A 230 -2.88 -8.48 5.05
CA SER A 230 -1.50 -8.62 4.62
C SER A 230 -1.30 -8.13 3.20
N THR A 231 -0.27 -7.31 2.99
CA THR A 231 0.09 -6.86 1.64
C THR A 231 0.61 -7.99 0.76
N TYR A 232 1.15 -9.05 1.38
CA TYR A 232 1.68 -10.21 0.67
C TYR A 232 0.55 -11.12 0.17
N THR A 233 -0.31 -11.56 1.09
CA THR A 233 -1.25 -12.68 0.86
C THR A 233 -2.72 -12.32 1.01
N GLY A 234 -3.04 -11.11 1.48
CA GLY A 234 -4.40 -10.65 1.70
C GLY A 234 -5.07 -11.17 2.99
N HIS A 235 -4.43 -12.08 3.74
CA HIS A 235 -4.98 -12.62 4.98
C HIS A 235 -5.14 -11.56 6.08
N PHE A 236 -6.12 -11.77 6.95
CA PHE A 236 -6.30 -10.98 8.16
C PHE A 236 -5.57 -11.61 9.34
N GLU A 237 -4.82 -10.82 10.09
CA GLU A 237 -4.33 -11.25 11.40
C GLU A 237 -5.46 -11.23 12.44
N ASN A 238 -5.35 -12.11 13.43
CA ASN A 238 -6.43 -12.31 14.41
C ASN A 238 -6.32 -11.29 15.57
N VAL A 239 -6.96 -10.14 15.39
CA VAL A 239 -7.01 -9.05 16.40
C VAL A 239 -7.65 -9.52 17.72
N GLY A 240 -8.74 -10.30 17.64
CA GLY A 240 -9.43 -10.80 18.82
C GLY A 240 -8.55 -11.70 19.67
N LEU A 241 -7.92 -12.71 19.05
CA LEU A 241 -7.00 -13.62 19.74
C LEU A 241 -5.80 -12.88 20.32
N MET A 242 -5.23 -11.91 19.60
CA MET A 242 -4.14 -11.09 20.16
C MET A 242 -4.62 -10.33 21.41
N SER A 243 -5.84 -9.79 21.40
CA SER A 243 -6.39 -9.11 22.57
C SER A 243 -6.53 -10.05 23.77
N ASP A 244 -7.08 -11.25 23.55
CA ASP A 244 -7.30 -12.23 24.62
C ASP A 244 -5.95 -12.68 25.24
N LEU A 245 -4.94 -12.93 24.41
CA LEU A 245 -3.60 -13.33 24.87
C LEU A 245 -2.88 -12.19 25.63
N LEU A 246 -3.10 -10.93 25.25
CA LEU A 246 -2.57 -9.79 25.99
C LEU A 246 -3.30 -9.58 27.32
N ASP A 247 -4.60 -9.89 27.41
CA ASP A 247 -5.32 -9.92 28.68
C ASP A 247 -4.71 -10.96 29.63
N GLU A 248 -4.49 -12.18 29.15
CA GLU A 248 -3.81 -13.22 29.95
C GLU A 248 -2.38 -12.81 30.35
N LEU A 249 -1.63 -12.16 29.45
CA LEU A 249 -0.29 -11.68 29.74
C LEU A 249 -0.32 -10.63 30.86
N GLN A 250 -1.25 -9.68 30.80
CA GLN A 250 -1.41 -8.66 31.83
C GLN A 250 -1.77 -9.28 33.18
N GLU A 251 -2.66 -10.28 33.23
CA GLU A 251 -3.00 -10.98 34.46
C GLU A 251 -1.78 -11.67 35.10
N LYS A 252 -0.91 -12.26 34.27
CA LYS A 252 0.29 -12.99 34.74
C LYS A 252 1.44 -12.08 35.14
N THR A 253 1.61 -10.94 34.46
CA THR A 253 2.85 -10.13 34.54
C THR A 253 2.62 -8.67 34.98
N GLY A 254 1.38 -8.20 34.90
CA GLY A 254 1.03 -6.78 35.08
C GLY A 254 1.33 -5.89 33.87
N LEU A 255 1.81 -6.45 32.75
CA LEU A 255 2.09 -5.68 31.53
C LEU A 255 0.81 -5.29 30.80
N ASP A 256 0.53 -3.99 30.70
CA ASP A 256 -0.58 -3.46 29.91
C ASP A 256 -0.10 -3.00 28.53
N VAL A 257 -0.30 -3.83 27.51
CA VAL A 257 0.16 -3.58 26.14
C VAL A 257 -1.05 -3.33 25.22
N PRO A 258 -1.12 -2.17 24.53
CA PRO A 258 -2.22 -1.86 23.62
C PRO A 258 -2.03 -2.47 22.23
N ILE A 259 -3.13 -2.54 21.47
CA ILE A 259 -3.16 -2.91 20.06
C ILE A 259 -3.42 -1.67 19.19
N HIS A 260 -2.61 -1.50 18.15
CA HIS A 260 -2.95 -0.67 16.99
C HIS A 260 -3.26 -1.58 15.81
N VAL A 261 -4.37 -1.34 15.12
CA VAL A 261 -4.73 -2.12 13.93
C VAL A 261 -4.30 -1.38 12.68
N ASP A 262 -3.35 -1.97 11.94
CA ASP A 262 -3.06 -1.55 10.57
C ASP A 262 -4.14 -2.07 9.63
N GLY A 263 -5.21 -1.29 9.52
CA GLY A 263 -6.33 -1.51 8.64
C GLY A 263 -6.15 -0.85 7.28
N ALA A 264 -4.92 -0.60 6.80
CA ALA A 264 -4.68 0.16 5.57
C ALA A 264 -5.56 -0.28 4.40
N SER A 265 -5.72 -1.59 4.22
CA SER A 265 -6.63 -2.17 3.22
C SER A 265 -7.91 -2.71 3.88
N GLY A 266 -7.78 -3.52 4.93
CA GLY A 266 -8.92 -4.22 5.53
C GLY A 266 -9.94 -3.31 6.21
N GLY A 267 -9.58 -2.09 6.60
CA GLY A 267 -10.47 -1.14 7.26
C GLY A 267 -11.66 -0.68 6.41
N PHE A 268 -11.60 -0.88 5.08
CA PHE A 268 -12.71 -0.67 4.14
C PHE A 268 -13.19 -1.96 3.45
N ILE A 269 -12.74 -3.14 3.89
CA ILE A 269 -13.27 -4.44 3.42
C ILE A 269 -13.99 -5.15 4.56
N ALA A 270 -13.33 -5.32 5.70
CA ALA A 270 -13.87 -6.03 6.85
C ALA A 270 -15.26 -5.56 7.31
N PRO A 271 -15.53 -4.26 7.50
CA PRO A 271 -16.84 -3.85 8.02
C PRO A 271 -18.00 -4.10 7.05
N PHE A 272 -17.73 -4.25 5.74
CA PHE A 272 -18.78 -4.46 4.74
C PHE A 272 -18.91 -5.93 4.34
N ALA A 273 -17.79 -6.64 4.15
CA ALA A 273 -17.77 -8.04 3.77
C ALA A 273 -17.97 -9.00 4.96
N TYR A 274 -17.55 -8.59 6.16
CA TYR A 274 -17.54 -9.42 7.37
C TYR A 274 -17.99 -8.61 8.61
N PRO A 275 -19.23 -8.07 8.64
CA PRO A 275 -19.69 -7.12 9.67
C PRO A 275 -19.60 -7.64 11.12
N ASP A 276 -19.71 -8.95 11.29
CA ASP A 276 -19.64 -9.63 12.59
C ASP A 276 -18.21 -9.95 13.05
N LEU A 277 -17.20 -9.73 12.20
CA LEU A 277 -15.80 -9.88 12.60
C LEU A 277 -15.46 -8.85 13.70
N LYS A 278 -14.95 -9.34 14.83
CA LYS A 278 -14.40 -8.50 15.89
C LYS A 278 -12.95 -8.16 15.58
N TRP A 279 -12.70 -6.91 15.25
CA TRP A 279 -11.37 -6.43 14.87
C TRP A 279 -11.13 -4.95 15.21
N ALA A 280 -12.19 -4.17 15.43
CA ALA A 280 -12.11 -2.72 15.52
C ALA A 280 -12.18 -2.28 16.99
N PHE A 281 -12.84 -1.17 17.29
CA PHE A 281 -13.01 -0.70 18.67
C PHE A 281 -14.02 -1.54 19.49
N ASP A 282 -14.65 -2.55 18.89
CA ASP A 282 -15.35 -3.60 19.63
C ASP A 282 -14.38 -4.59 20.34
N VAL A 283 -13.09 -4.50 20.06
CA VAL A 283 -12.01 -5.16 20.80
C VAL A 283 -11.37 -4.15 21.78
N LYS A 284 -11.39 -4.44 23.07
CA LYS A 284 -11.03 -3.47 24.13
C LYS A 284 -9.59 -2.94 24.02
N ARG A 285 -8.64 -3.82 23.69
CA ARG A 285 -7.22 -3.44 23.56
C ARG A 285 -6.91 -2.64 22.30
N VAL A 286 -7.83 -2.56 21.33
CA VAL A 286 -7.63 -1.73 20.15
C VAL A 286 -7.81 -0.26 20.54
N VAL A 287 -6.68 0.46 20.58
CA VAL A 287 -6.63 1.87 21.00
C VAL A 287 -6.60 2.83 19.83
N SER A 288 -6.14 2.38 18.66
CA SER A 288 -6.13 3.17 17.43
C SER A 288 -6.15 2.28 16.18
N ILE A 289 -6.67 2.82 15.09
CA ILE A 289 -6.84 2.15 13.80
C ILE A 289 -6.45 3.13 12.69
N ASN A 290 -5.64 2.69 11.73
CA ASN A 290 -5.46 3.41 10.47
C ASN A 290 -6.17 2.73 9.30
N THR A 291 -6.50 3.51 8.26
CA THR A 291 -6.89 2.98 6.94
C THR A 291 -6.41 3.88 5.81
N SER A 292 -6.26 3.35 4.60
CA SER A 292 -6.05 4.15 3.39
C SER A 292 -7.38 4.33 2.66
N GLY A 293 -7.92 5.56 2.66
CA GLY A 293 -9.05 5.93 1.81
C GLY A 293 -8.75 5.68 0.33
N HIS A 294 -7.50 5.90 -0.07
CA HIS A 294 -7.07 5.68 -1.43
C HIS A 294 -6.86 4.22 -1.86
N LYS A 295 -7.15 3.24 -0.99
CA LYS A 295 -7.14 1.81 -1.33
C LYS A 295 -8.57 1.33 -1.58
N PHE A 296 -9.14 0.56 -0.64
CA PHE A 296 -10.52 0.09 -0.71
C PHE A 296 -11.54 1.12 -0.20
N GLY A 297 -11.10 2.31 0.21
CA GLY A 297 -11.98 3.47 0.45
C GLY A 297 -12.41 4.20 -0.84
N LEU A 298 -11.95 3.71 -2.00
CA LEU A 298 -12.38 4.09 -3.35
C LEU A 298 -12.07 5.53 -3.76
N VAL A 299 -11.01 6.11 -3.21
CA VAL A 299 -10.52 7.47 -3.58
C VAL A 299 -9.19 7.37 -4.34
N TYR A 300 -8.87 8.32 -5.21
CA TYR A 300 -7.52 8.39 -5.80
C TYR A 300 -6.42 8.56 -4.73
N ALA A 301 -5.17 8.32 -5.13
CA ALA A 301 -3.99 8.47 -4.27
C ALA A 301 -3.98 9.81 -3.52
N GLY A 302 -3.60 9.77 -2.23
CA GLY A 302 -3.43 10.97 -1.41
C GLY A 302 -4.31 11.08 -0.15
N LEU A 303 -5.08 10.04 0.19
CA LEU A 303 -5.86 10.01 1.43
C LEU A 303 -5.66 8.77 2.31
N GLY A 304 -5.43 8.99 3.60
CA GLY A 304 -5.56 8.02 4.68
C GLY A 304 -6.27 8.61 5.89
N TRP A 305 -6.53 7.76 6.88
CA TRP A 305 -7.21 8.12 8.12
C TRP A 305 -6.55 7.42 9.30
N ILE A 306 -6.54 8.10 10.45
CA ILE A 306 -6.26 7.49 11.76
C ILE A 306 -7.31 7.94 12.76
N LEU A 307 -7.84 6.99 13.52
CA LEU A 307 -8.71 7.25 14.65
C LEU A 307 -8.13 6.59 15.91
N TRP A 308 -8.32 7.27 17.04
CA TRP A 308 -8.13 6.75 18.39
C TRP A 308 -9.47 6.46 19.03
N ARG A 309 -9.51 5.39 19.82
CA ARG A 309 -10.69 4.94 20.55
C ARG A 309 -11.28 6.05 21.44
N ASP A 310 -10.39 6.81 22.06
CA ASP A 310 -10.69 7.88 23.01
C ASP A 310 -9.54 8.89 23.03
N GLU A 311 -9.84 10.15 23.35
CA GLU A 311 -8.84 11.23 23.45
C GLU A 311 -7.68 10.90 24.41
N SER A 312 -7.91 10.08 25.43
CA SER A 312 -6.86 9.63 26.38
C SER A 312 -5.76 8.77 25.73
N TYR A 313 -5.98 8.24 24.53
CA TYR A 313 -4.97 7.53 23.76
C TYR A 313 -4.12 8.44 22.88
N LEU A 314 -4.46 9.73 22.79
CA LEU A 314 -3.68 10.75 22.10
C LEU A 314 -3.00 11.66 23.13
N HIS A 315 -1.70 11.48 23.32
CA HIS A 315 -0.95 12.27 24.31
C HIS A 315 -0.96 13.76 23.96
N LYS A 316 -1.36 14.62 24.92
CA LYS A 316 -1.53 16.07 24.72
C LYS A 316 -0.31 16.78 24.12
N ASP A 317 0.91 16.39 24.49
CA ASP A 317 2.15 16.99 23.94
C ASP A 317 2.37 16.73 22.44
N LEU A 318 1.56 15.87 21.83
CA LEU A 318 1.56 15.64 20.39
C LEU A 318 0.58 16.55 19.64
N VAL A 319 -0.33 17.22 20.36
CA VAL A 319 -1.33 18.11 19.78
C VAL A 319 -0.79 19.53 19.79
N PHE A 320 -0.74 20.15 18.61
CA PHE A 320 -0.30 21.53 18.43
C PHE A 320 -1.50 22.45 18.34
N GLU A 321 -1.46 23.53 19.12
CA GLU A 321 -2.41 24.64 19.08
C GLU A 321 -1.86 25.74 18.16
N LEU A 322 -2.62 26.11 17.12
CA LEU A 322 -2.25 27.13 16.13
C LEU A 322 -3.16 28.34 16.29
N HIS A 323 -2.59 29.55 16.15
CA HIS A 323 -3.28 30.82 16.40
C HIS A 323 -3.24 31.83 15.23
N TYR A 324 -2.57 31.51 14.12
CA TYR A 324 -2.22 32.54 13.12
C TYR A 324 -3.16 32.62 11.90
N LEU A 325 -4.14 31.71 11.79
CA LEU A 325 -5.14 31.67 10.72
C LEU A 325 -6.52 32.17 11.22
N GLY A 326 -6.54 33.07 12.20
CA GLY A 326 -7.77 33.73 12.67
C GLY A 326 -8.51 33.04 13.82
N SER A 327 -8.48 31.71 13.91
CA SER A 327 -9.08 30.94 15.03
C SER A 327 -8.08 29.99 15.70
N VAL A 328 -8.45 29.42 16.87
CA VAL A 328 -7.63 28.42 17.57
C VAL A 328 -7.87 27.06 16.93
N GLU A 329 -6.82 26.46 16.38
CA GLU A 329 -6.88 25.17 15.71
C GLU A 329 -6.00 24.14 16.41
N TYR A 330 -6.46 22.88 16.44
CA TYR A 330 -5.72 21.77 17.04
C TYR A 330 -5.33 20.77 15.96
N SER A 331 -4.04 20.44 15.87
CA SER A 331 -3.53 19.54 14.84
C SER A 331 -2.57 18.49 15.40
N PHE A 332 -2.61 17.31 14.80
CA PHE A 332 -1.62 16.25 14.99
C PHE A 332 -1.40 15.52 13.67
N THR A 333 -0.58 16.11 12.80
CA THR A 333 -0.20 15.57 11.49
C THR A 333 1.29 15.81 11.23
N LEU A 334 1.90 15.00 10.36
CA LEU A 334 3.29 15.23 9.93
C LEU A 334 3.36 16.23 8.78
N ASN A 335 2.32 16.24 7.95
CA ASN A 335 2.16 17.22 6.88
C ASN A 335 1.46 18.49 7.40
N PHE A 336 1.73 19.61 6.72
CA PHE A 336 1.05 20.89 6.94
C PHE A 336 0.08 21.18 5.77
N SER A 337 0.48 21.96 4.76
CA SER A 337 -0.36 22.23 3.59
C SER A 337 -0.56 20.98 2.74
N LYS A 338 -1.82 20.67 2.43
CA LYS A 338 -2.22 19.54 1.56
C LYS A 338 -3.62 19.78 0.97
N PRO A 339 -3.94 19.22 -0.21
CA PRO A 339 -5.23 19.48 -0.85
C PRO A 339 -6.40 18.88 -0.05
N ALA A 340 -7.51 19.62 0.05
CA ALA A 340 -8.74 19.15 0.69
C ALA A 340 -9.57 18.20 -0.20
N ALA A 341 -9.35 18.22 -1.52
CA ALA A 341 -10.13 17.47 -2.50
C ALA A 341 -10.29 15.97 -2.18
N PRO A 342 -9.23 15.22 -1.77
CA PRO A 342 -9.38 13.79 -1.43
C PRO A 342 -10.39 13.52 -0.32
N ILE A 343 -10.48 14.40 0.70
CA ILE A 343 -11.46 14.27 1.80
C ILE A 343 -12.89 14.49 1.28
N ILE A 344 -13.06 15.48 0.41
CA ILE A 344 -14.35 15.80 -0.18
C ILE A 344 -14.87 14.62 -0.99
N VAL A 345 -14.03 13.98 -1.80
CA VAL A 345 -14.45 12.80 -2.57
C VAL A 345 -14.58 11.53 -1.73
N GLN A 346 -13.89 11.41 -0.60
CA GLN A 346 -14.20 10.33 0.35
C GLN A 346 -15.61 10.47 0.90
N MET A 347 -16.02 11.69 1.26
CA MET A 347 -17.39 11.96 1.69
C MET A 347 -18.39 11.73 0.55
N PHE A 348 -18.05 12.10 -0.68
CA PHE A 348 -18.87 11.75 -1.85
C PHE A 348 -19.12 10.23 -1.90
N ASN A 349 -18.08 9.41 -1.77
CA ASN A 349 -18.25 7.95 -1.79
C ASN A 349 -19.08 7.45 -0.59
N PHE A 350 -18.89 8.00 0.61
CA PHE A 350 -19.72 7.64 1.77
C PHE A 350 -21.21 7.91 1.51
N LEU A 351 -21.54 9.05 0.89
CA LEU A 351 -22.93 9.41 0.58
C LEU A 351 -23.49 8.65 -0.62
N ASN A 352 -22.70 8.53 -1.68
CA ASN A 352 -23.12 7.92 -2.95
C ASN A 352 -23.33 6.41 -2.82
N LEU A 353 -22.42 5.72 -2.11
CA LEU A 353 -22.47 4.28 -1.96
C LEU A 353 -23.28 3.85 -0.73
N GLY A 354 -23.12 4.56 0.38
CA GLY A 354 -23.58 4.08 1.69
C GLY A 354 -23.01 2.70 2.03
N PHE A 355 -23.49 2.10 3.11
CA PHE A 355 -23.03 0.77 3.53
C PHE A 355 -23.24 -0.30 2.44
N GLU A 356 -24.44 -0.32 1.84
CA GLU A 356 -24.81 -1.33 0.83
C GLU A 356 -23.99 -1.21 -0.45
N GLY A 357 -23.62 0.00 -0.89
CA GLY A 357 -22.78 0.19 -2.07
C GLY A 357 -21.36 -0.35 -1.85
N TYR A 358 -20.72 0.02 -0.74
CA TYR A 358 -19.42 -0.54 -0.37
C TYR A 358 -19.48 -2.07 -0.23
N ARG A 359 -20.55 -2.60 0.38
CA ARG A 359 -20.76 -4.04 0.52
C ARG A 359 -20.88 -4.76 -0.81
N ARG A 360 -21.67 -4.23 -1.75
CA ARG A 360 -21.78 -4.80 -3.11
C ARG A 360 -20.43 -4.84 -3.83
N ILE A 361 -19.65 -3.76 -3.74
CA ILE A 361 -18.33 -3.68 -4.36
C ILE A 361 -17.36 -4.70 -3.73
N ALA A 362 -17.28 -4.75 -2.40
CA ALA A 362 -16.40 -5.69 -1.70
C ALA A 362 -16.73 -7.15 -2.04
N ILE A 363 -18.03 -7.51 -2.13
CA ILE A 363 -18.46 -8.86 -2.52
C ILE A 363 -18.09 -9.17 -3.96
N LYS A 364 -18.32 -8.23 -4.88
CA LYS A 364 -17.95 -8.38 -6.29
C LYS A 364 -16.45 -8.62 -6.44
N ASP A 365 -15.63 -7.81 -5.77
CA ASP A 365 -14.17 -7.93 -5.85
C ASP A 365 -13.68 -9.26 -5.25
N LEU A 366 -14.28 -9.70 -4.12
CA LEU A 366 -13.99 -11.02 -3.54
C LEU A 366 -14.40 -12.16 -4.47
N ARG A 367 -15.58 -12.09 -5.09
CA ARG A 367 -16.03 -13.08 -6.08
C ARG A 367 -15.04 -13.20 -7.24
N ASN A 368 -14.66 -12.07 -7.82
CA ASN A 368 -13.71 -12.01 -8.93
C ASN A 368 -12.34 -12.57 -8.52
N ALA A 369 -11.87 -12.28 -7.31
CA ALA A 369 -10.64 -12.84 -6.78
C ALA A 369 -10.75 -14.36 -6.52
N ARG A 370 -11.90 -14.87 -6.06
CA ARG A 370 -12.16 -16.31 -5.89
C ARG A 370 -12.17 -17.05 -7.23
N MET A 371 -12.75 -16.45 -8.27
CA MET A 371 -12.75 -16.99 -9.62
C MET A 371 -11.32 -17.19 -10.14
N LEU A 372 -10.48 -16.15 -10.04
CA LEU A 372 -9.05 -16.25 -10.39
C LEU A 372 -8.34 -17.31 -9.55
N SER A 373 -8.55 -17.32 -8.23
CA SER A 373 -7.92 -18.28 -7.33
C SER A 373 -8.25 -19.72 -7.72
N ARG A 374 -9.52 -20.05 -7.94
CA ARG A 374 -9.97 -21.40 -8.32
C ARG A 374 -9.37 -21.85 -9.65
N ALA A 375 -9.30 -20.96 -10.63
CA ALA A 375 -8.73 -21.27 -11.94
C ALA A 375 -7.22 -21.58 -11.84
N LEU A 376 -6.47 -20.81 -11.03
CA LEU A 376 -5.04 -21.03 -10.83
C LEU A 376 -4.76 -22.29 -10.00
N ASP A 377 -5.54 -22.53 -8.95
CA ASP A 377 -5.38 -23.69 -8.06
C ASP A 377 -5.69 -25.03 -8.76
N ALA A 378 -6.49 -24.99 -9.83
CA ALA A 378 -6.82 -26.16 -10.65
C ALA A 378 -5.79 -26.45 -11.77
N THR A 379 -4.72 -25.66 -11.89
CA THR A 379 -3.77 -25.72 -13.02
C THR A 379 -2.31 -25.85 -12.56
N TYR A 380 -1.40 -25.01 -13.06
CA TYR A 380 0.05 -25.11 -12.89
C TYR A 380 0.57 -24.48 -11.58
N PHE A 381 -0.32 -23.83 -10.84
CA PHE A 381 0.03 -22.95 -9.74
C PHE A 381 -0.42 -23.51 -8.39
N THR A 382 0.23 -23.04 -7.33
CA THR A 382 -0.22 -23.17 -5.94
C THR A 382 -0.68 -21.81 -5.46
N VAL A 383 -1.95 -21.69 -5.06
CA VAL A 383 -2.51 -20.44 -4.54
C VAL A 383 -2.23 -20.33 -3.04
N LEU A 384 -1.56 -19.23 -2.65
CA LEU A 384 -1.14 -18.93 -1.28
C LEU A 384 -2.18 -18.14 -0.51
N SER A 385 -3.01 -17.33 -1.18
CA SER A 385 -4.17 -16.66 -0.57
C SER A 385 -5.33 -17.64 -0.41
N ASN A 386 -6.06 -17.57 0.72
CA ASN A 386 -7.09 -18.57 1.03
C ASN A 386 -8.53 -18.13 0.77
N ILE A 387 -8.78 -16.94 0.22
CA ILE A 387 -10.14 -16.37 0.09
C ILE A 387 -11.15 -17.21 -0.72
N HIS A 388 -10.70 -18.21 -1.50
CA HIS A 388 -11.54 -19.17 -2.20
C HIS A 388 -11.82 -20.46 -1.42
N LYS A 389 -11.08 -20.70 -0.33
CA LYS A 389 -11.23 -21.89 0.51
C LYS A 389 -12.46 -21.73 1.42
N PRO A 390 -13.26 -22.80 1.60
CA PRO A 390 -14.42 -22.73 2.49
C PRO A 390 -14.01 -22.51 3.95
N SER A 391 -14.69 -21.58 4.63
CA SER A 391 -14.58 -21.38 6.08
C SER A 391 -15.17 -22.57 6.84
N GLU A 392 -15.03 -22.62 8.17
CA GLU A 392 -15.71 -23.63 9.01
C GLU A 392 -17.23 -23.68 8.79
N ARG A 393 -17.85 -22.53 8.49
CA ARG A 393 -19.27 -22.46 8.11
C ARG A 393 -19.48 -22.99 6.70
N GLY A 394 -18.65 -22.56 5.75
CA GLY A 394 -18.63 -23.08 4.38
C GLY A 394 -18.56 -24.60 4.31
N GLN A 395 -17.68 -25.22 5.08
CA GLN A 395 -17.49 -26.67 5.11
C GLN A 395 -18.72 -27.42 5.64
N ARG A 396 -19.51 -26.80 6.52
CA ARG A 396 -20.71 -27.40 7.12
C ARG A 396 -21.97 -27.17 6.29
N GLU A 397 -22.08 -26.00 5.67
CA GLU A 397 -23.34 -25.49 5.10
C GLU A 397 -23.35 -25.43 3.57
N LEU A 398 -22.18 -25.42 2.88
CA LEU A 398 -22.15 -25.43 1.42
C LEU A 398 -22.13 -26.85 0.85
N PRO A 399 -23.09 -27.21 -0.01
CA PRO A 399 -22.96 -28.38 -0.88
C PRO A 399 -21.72 -28.23 -1.77
N GLN A 400 -20.97 -29.32 -1.99
CA GLN A 400 -19.74 -29.29 -2.82
C GLN A 400 -19.96 -28.80 -4.25
N THR A 401 -21.20 -28.74 -4.73
CA THR A 401 -21.59 -28.37 -6.10
C THR A 401 -22.10 -26.93 -6.23
N GLU A 402 -22.28 -26.19 -5.13
CA GLU A 402 -22.82 -24.82 -5.17
C GLU A 402 -21.76 -23.77 -4.82
N ASN A 403 -21.66 -22.74 -5.67
CA ASN A 403 -20.82 -21.57 -5.42
C ASN A 403 -21.72 -20.39 -5.02
N THR A 404 -21.53 -19.87 -3.81
CA THR A 404 -22.15 -18.62 -3.35
C THR A 404 -21.15 -17.46 -3.38
N ASP A 405 -21.65 -16.24 -3.56
CA ASP A 405 -20.87 -15.00 -3.47
C ASP A 405 -20.70 -14.53 -2.02
N GLU A 406 -21.50 -15.05 -1.10
CA GLU A 406 -21.49 -14.66 0.32
C GLU A 406 -20.11 -14.89 0.96
N PRO A 407 -19.42 -13.83 1.43
CA PRO A 407 -18.06 -13.94 1.94
C PRO A 407 -17.91 -14.83 3.18
N GLU A 408 -18.96 -14.99 3.99
CA GLU A 408 -18.91 -15.71 5.28
C GLU A 408 -18.66 -17.22 5.13
N PHE A 409 -18.96 -17.79 3.97
CA PHE A 409 -18.69 -19.19 3.69
C PHE A 409 -17.25 -19.47 3.23
N TYR A 410 -16.41 -18.44 3.13
CA TYR A 410 -15.02 -18.56 2.73
C TYR A 410 -14.09 -17.97 3.78
N GLU A 411 -12.83 -18.36 3.74
CA GLU A 411 -11.80 -17.76 4.57
C GLU A 411 -11.75 -16.24 4.37
N ARG A 412 -11.55 -15.52 5.48
CA ARG A 412 -11.61 -14.05 5.49
C ARG A 412 -10.33 -13.46 4.93
N GLY A 413 -10.45 -12.43 4.10
CA GLY A 413 -9.29 -11.72 3.58
C GLY A 413 -9.65 -10.58 2.63
N LEU A 414 -8.61 -9.99 2.05
CA LEU A 414 -8.72 -9.02 0.97
C LEU A 414 -9.00 -9.71 -0.38
N PRO A 415 -9.59 -9.01 -1.36
CA PRO A 415 -9.68 -9.50 -2.74
C PRO A 415 -8.30 -9.46 -3.44
N VAL A 416 -7.43 -10.36 -3.00
CA VAL A 416 -6.03 -10.50 -3.43
C VAL A 416 -5.78 -11.97 -3.73
N VAL A 417 -5.16 -12.24 -4.87
CA VAL A 417 -4.73 -13.58 -5.26
C VAL A 417 -3.22 -13.61 -5.28
N SER A 418 -2.65 -14.39 -4.37
CA SER A 418 -1.19 -14.60 -4.28
C SER A 418 -0.92 -16.04 -4.64
N PHE A 419 0.00 -16.29 -5.56
CA PHE A 419 0.22 -17.61 -6.12
C PHE A 419 1.66 -17.77 -6.60
N ARG A 420 2.08 -19.02 -6.76
CA ARG A 420 3.38 -19.38 -7.31
C ARG A 420 3.28 -20.59 -8.21
N LEU A 421 4.29 -20.83 -9.04
CA LEU A 421 4.40 -22.10 -9.76
C LEU A 421 4.42 -23.26 -8.75
N SER A 422 3.61 -24.29 -9.01
CA SER A 422 3.51 -25.45 -8.13
C SER A 422 4.82 -26.25 -8.11
N ASP A 423 5.10 -26.93 -6.99
CA ASP A 423 6.30 -27.77 -6.86
C ASP A 423 6.35 -28.88 -7.94
N LYS A 424 5.16 -29.40 -8.30
CA LYS A 424 5.01 -30.36 -9.41
C LYS A 424 5.44 -29.73 -10.74
N PHE A 425 4.94 -28.55 -11.06
CA PHE A 425 5.30 -27.86 -12.30
C PHE A 425 6.80 -27.55 -12.36
N GLN A 426 7.38 -27.03 -11.27
CA GLN A 426 8.81 -26.73 -11.20
C GLN A 426 9.67 -27.99 -11.36
N SER A 427 9.19 -29.15 -10.90
CA SER A 427 9.88 -30.43 -11.09
C SER A 427 9.80 -30.93 -12.54
N GLU A 428 8.67 -30.73 -13.23
CA GLU A 428 8.46 -31.14 -14.62
C GLU A 428 9.14 -30.19 -15.62
N TYR A 429 9.18 -28.89 -15.33
CA TYR A 429 9.71 -27.83 -16.19
C TYR A 429 10.71 -26.93 -15.43
N PRO A 430 11.85 -27.46 -14.96
CA PRO A 430 12.80 -26.73 -14.12
C PRO A 430 13.49 -25.57 -14.82
N HIS A 431 13.40 -25.48 -16.16
CA HIS A 431 13.95 -24.36 -16.92
C HIS A 431 13.04 -23.12 -16.89
N VAL A 432 11.79 -23.21 -16.43
CA VAL A 432 10.84 -22.11 -16.44
C VAL A 432 10.96 -21.26 -15.18
N GLU A 433 11.34 -20.01 -15.35
CA GLU A 433 11.42 -19.04 -14.26
C GLU A 433 10.12 -18.26 -14.07
N GLN A 434 9.61 -18.16 -12.84
CA GLN A 434 8.38 -17.42 -12.54
C GLN A 434 8.45 -15.94 -12.95
N SER A 435 9.65 -15.35 -12.91
CA SER A 435 9.88 -13.97 -13.37
C SER A 435 9.57 -13.75 -14.85
N TRP A 436 9.64 -14.78 -15.68
CA TRP A 436 9.33 -14.68 -17.11
C TRP A 436 7.82 -14.53 -17.33
N ILE A 437 6.99 -15.15 -16.51
CA ILE A 437 5.53 -14.97 -16.53
C ILE A 437 5.18 -13.50 -16.29
N GLN A 438 5.79 -12.85 -15.29
CA GLN A 438 5.64 -11.40 -15.08
C GLN A 438 6.00 -10.61 -16.35
N SER A 439 7.17 -10.86 -16.94
CA SER A 439 7.65 -10.09 -18.10
C SER A 439 6.75 -10.28 -19.31
N MET A 440 6.26 -11.50 -19.54
CA MET A 440 5.32 -11.80 -20.62
C MET A 440 3.95 -11.16 -20.39
N LEU A 441 3.44 -11.17 -19.15
CA LEU A 441 2.23 -10.44 -18.80
C LEU A 441 2.37 -8.94 -19.08
N ARG A 442 3.54 -8.36 -18.81
CA ARG A 442 3.85 -6.96 -19.14
C ARG A 442 3.74 -6.67 -20.63
N THR A 443 4.13 -7.59 -21.51
CA THR A 443 3.98 -7.43 -22.98
C THR A 443 2.52 -7.44 -23.43
N LYS A 444 1.63 -8.10 -22.67
CA LYS A 444 0.17 -8.04 -22.87
C LYS A 444 -0.48 -6.84 -22.15
N GLY A 445 0.30 -5.98 -21.49
CA GLY A 445 -0.15 -4.79 -20.77
C GLY A 445 -0.46 -5.00 -19.28
N TRP A 446 -0.52 -6.25 -18.82
CA TRP A 446 -0.76 -6.59 -17.42
C TRP A 446 0.45 -6.28 -16.54
N ILE A 447 0.22 -5.68 -15.38
CA ILE A 447 1.28 -5.45 -14.38
C ILE A 447 1.03 -6.34 -13.17
N VAL A 448 1.60 -7.53 -13.18
CA VAL A 448 1.54 -8.50 -12.07
C VAL A 448 2.96 -8.63 -11.48
N PRO A 449 3.21 -8.19 -10.24
CA PRO A 449 4.54 -8.22 -9.64
C PRO A 449 4.95 -9.65 -9.25
N ASN A 450 6.24 -9.97 -9.41
CA ASN A 450 6.90 -11.15 -8.85
C ASN A 450 7.93 -10.73 -7.79
N TYR A 451 7.83 -11.23 -6.57
CA TYR A 451 8.73 -10.91 -5.46
C TYR A 451 8.76 -12.03 -4.42
N ASN A 452 9.71 -12.00 -3.48
CA ASN A 452 9.84 -13.04 -2.47
C ASN A 452 8.95 -12.79 -1.25
N ALA A 453 8.53 -13.86 -0.58
CA ALA A 453 7.76 -13.81 0.66
C ALA A 453 8.59 -13.18 1.82
N PRO A 454 7.95 -12.85 2.95
CA PRO A 454 8.61 -12.23 4.09
C PRO A 454 9.71 -13.10 4.72
N GLN A 455 10.45 -12.51 5.66
CA GLN A 455 11.41 -13.23 6.50
C GLN A 455 10.78 -14.47 7.15
N GLY A 456 11.46 -15.61 7.02
CA GLY A 456 10.96 -16.94 7.38
C GLY A 456 10.64 -17.81 6.16
N GLU A 457 10.34 -17.20 5.01
CA GLU A 457 9.98 -17.86 3.74
C GLU A 457 10.62 -17.15 2.54
N ALA A 458 11.79 -16.53 2.72
CA ALA A 458 12.39 -15.63 1.74
C ALA A 458 12.76 -16.28 0.39
N ASP A 459 12.78 -17.62 0.31
CA ASP A 459 13.01 -18.38 -0.92
C ASP A 459 11.70 -18.62 -1.72
N THR A 460 10.54 -18.38 -1.10
CA THR A 460 9.24 -18.52 -1.74
C THR A 460 8.94 -17.30 -2.61
N GLN A 461 8.88 -17.48 -3.92
CA GLN A 461 8.46 -16.44 -4.86
C GLN A 461 6.94 -16.33 -4.93
N ILE A 462 6.42 -15.11 -5.11
CA ILE A 462 5.00 -14.77 -5.14
C ILE A 462 4.70 -13.90 -6.37
N LEU A 463 3.79 -14.36 -7.21
CA LEU A 463 3.00 -13.50 -8.10
C LEU A 463 1.76 -13.04 -7.34
N ARG A 464 1.41 -11.75 -7.43
CA ARG A 464 0.23 -11.19 -6.74
C ARG A 464 -0.66 -10.39 -7.66
N VAL A 465 -1.95 -10.67 -7.64
CA VAL A 465 -3.00 -9.87 -8.28
C VAL A 465 -3.87 -9.23 -7.21
N VAL A 466 -3.95 -7.90 -7.21
CA VAL A 466 -4.93 -7.16 -6.41
C VAL A 466 -6.17 -6.92 -7.26
N VAL A 467 -7.30 -7.46 -6.85
CA VAL A 467 -8.59 -7.25 -7.52
C VAL A 467 -9.26 -6.03 -6.89
N ARG A 468 -9.54 -5.03 -7.73
CA ARG A 468 -10.19 -3.77 -7.35
C ARG A 468 -11.50 -3.63 -8.10
N GLU A 469 -12.32 -2.66 -7.67
CA GLU A 469 -13.61 -2.34 -8.28
C GLU A 469 -13.54 -2.20 -9.82
N THR A 470 -12.44 -1.72 -10.37
CA THR A 470 -12.29 -1.52 -11.82
C THR A 470 -12.10 -2.81 -12.62
N LEU A 471 -11.78 -3.93 -11.98
CA LEU A 471 -11.65 -5.22 -12.67
C LEU A 471 -13.03 -5.86 -12.82
N SER A 472 -13.53 -5.88 -14.05
CA SER A 472 -14.70 -6.66 -14.42
C SER A 472 -14.39 -8.16 -14.43
N GLU A 473 -15.43 -8.97 -14.43
CA GLU A 473 -15.33 -10.42 -14.58
C GLU A 473 -14.65 -10.80 -15.91
N ASP A 474 -15.02 -10.15 -17.02
CA ASP A 474 -14.40 -10.34 -18.34
C ASP A 474 -12.87 -10.10 -18.32
N LEU A 475 -12.40 -9.08 -17.57
CA LEU A 475 -10.96 -8.83 -17.43
C LEU A 475 -10.28 -9.92 -16.60
N ILE A 476 -10.97 -10.50 -15.62
CA ILE A 476 -10.46 -11.66 -14.85
C ILE A 476 -10.37 -12.90 -15.74
N GLU A 477 -11.40 -13.19 -16.55
CA GLU A 477 -11.35 -14.28 -17.53
C GLU A 477 -10.18 -14.10 -18.49
N ARG A 478 -10.01 -12.89 -19.03
CA ARG A 478 -8.90 -12.60 -19.94
C ARG A 478 -7.54 -12.77 -19.26
N LEU A 479 -7.41 -12.31 -18.02
CA LEU A 479 -6.20 -12.48 -17.22
C LEU A 479 -5.89 -13.96 -16.98
N ILE A 480 -6.88 -14.79 -16.65
CA ILE A 480 -6.73 -16.24 -16.48
C ILE A 480 -6.17 -16.85 -17.77
N VAL A 481 -6.83 -16.59 -18.91
CA VAL A 481 -6.41 -17.11 -20.21
C VAL A 481 -4.98 -16.67 -20.54
N ASP A 482 -4.66 -15.38 -20.35
CA ASP A 482 -3.32 -14.87 -20.61
C ASP A 482 -2.25 -15.50 -19.71
N ILE A 483 -2.53 -15.73 -18.42
CA ILE A 483 -1.62 -16.42 -17.50
C ILE A 483 -1.37 -17.86 -17.95
N LEU A 484 -2.42 -18.60 -18.30
CA LEU A 484 -2.31 -20.00 -18.72
C LEU A 484 -1.58 -20.14 -20.06
N GLU A 485 -1.97 -19.35 -21.07
CA GLU A 485 -1.31 -19.34 -22.39
C GLU A 485 0.18 -19.02 -22.27
N ILE A 486 0.55 -18.03 -21.45
CA ILE A 486 1.96 -17.68 -21.22
C ILE A 486 2.69 -18.84 -20.56
N THR A 487 2.10 -19.45 -19.54
CA THR A 487 2.73 -20.55 -18.79
C THR A 487 2.94 -21.77 -19.68
N GLU A 488 1.93 -22.14 -20.48
CA GLU A 488 2.00 -23.23 -21.46
C GLU A 488 3.01 -22.94 -22.58
N GLY A 489 3.07 -21.70 -23.06
CA GLY A 489 4.06 -21.29 -24.06
C GLY A 489 5.51 -21.38 -23.58
N LEU A 490 5.76 -21.24 -22.27
CA LEU A 490 7.09 -21.37 -21.66
C LEU A 490 7.52 -22.83 -21.42
N MET A 491 6.59 -23.80 -21.51
CA MET A 491 6.93 -25.22 -21.37
C MET A 491 7.89 -25.70 -22.48
N ASP A 492 7.82 -25.10 -23.68
CA ASP A 492 8.77 -25.37 -24.77
C ASP A 492 10.06 -24.54 -24.62
N ALA A 493 11.17 -25.22 -24.34
CA ALA A 493 12.48 -24.63 -24.15
C ALA A 493 12.98 -23.85 -25.40
N THR A 494 12.56 -24.25 -26.60
CA THR A 494 13.01 -23.66 -27.87
C THR A 494 12.38 -22.29 -28.12
N ALA A 495 11.08 -22.17 -27.86
CA ALA A 495 10.33 -20.92 -27.96
C ALA A 495 10.77 -19.91 -26.88
N THR A 496 11.06 -20.41 -25.68
CA THR A 496 11.51 -19.62 -24.53
C THR A 496 12.82 -18.87 -24.79
N SER A 497 13.80 -19.52 -25.44
CA SER A 497 15.08 -18.87 -25.77
C SER A 497 14.95 -17.69 -26.75
N MET A 498 13.97 -17.71 -27.66
CA MET A 498 13.75 -16.61 -28.61
C MET A 498 13.06 -15.42 -27.95
N LEU A 499 12.07 -15.68 -27.09
CA LEU A 499 11.32 -14.66 -26.35
C LEU A 499 12.20 -13.84 -25.40
N LEU A 500 13.14 -14.50 -24.70
CA LEU A 500 14.02 -13.85 -23.72
C LEU A 500 15.02 -12.87 -24.35
N LYS A 501 15.42 -13.08 -25.61
CA LYS A 501 16.33 -12.17 -26.32
C LYS A 501 15.68 -10.82 -26.68
N ALA A 502 14.36 -10.72 -26.66
CA ALA A 502 13.62 -9.53 -27.08
C ALA A 502 13.24 -8.56 -25.94
N GLN A 503 13.48 -8.92 -24.67
CA GLN A 503 12.85 -8.25 -23.51
C GLN A 503 13.66 -7.18 -22.78
N THR A 504 14.87 -6.80 -23.23
CA THR A 504 15.64 -5.74 -22.57
C THR A 504 15.11 -4.34 -22.94
N VAL A 505 14.08 -3.87 -22.22
CA VAL A 505 13.68 -2.46 -22.24
C VAL A 505 14.58 -1.69 -21.27
N HIS A 506 15.60 -1.04 -21.81
CA HIS A 506 16.49 -0.17 -21.04
C HIS A 506 15.80 1.18 -20.80
N GLN A 507 15.49 1.50 -19.54
CA GLN A 507 15.14 2.87 -19.12
C GLN A 507 16.41 3.53 -18.58
N PRO A 508 17.03 4.48 -19.30
CA PRO A 508 18.31 5.07 -18.90
C PRO A 508 18.29 5.70 -17.52
N ASP A 509 17.17 6.32 -17.13
CA ASP A 509 17.11 7.13 -15.91
C ASP A 509 16.78 6.31 -14.64
N LYS A 510 16.50 5.01 -14.77
CA LYS A 510 16.10 4.15 -13.64
C LYS A 510 17.22 3.95 -12.61
N GLU A 511 18.48 4.08 -13.02
CA GLU A 511 19.64 3.85 -12.15
C GLU A 511 19.92 5.04 -11.20
N HIS A 512 19.43 6.24 -11.52
CA HIS A 512 19.69 7.46 -10.73
C HIS A 512 18.90 7.54 -9.42
N GLY A 513 17.96 6.62 -9.16
CA GLY A 513 17.16 6.60 -7.93
C GLY A 513 17.80 5.85 -6.76
N ARG A 514 18.92 5.14 -6.97
CA ARG A 514 19.61 4.38 -5.92
C ARG A 514 20.76 5.21 -5.34
N PRO A 515 20.91 5.30 -4.01
CA PRO A 515 22.09 5.89 -3.39
C PRO A 515 23.39 5.17 -3.79
N ASP A 516 24.54 5.85 -3.70
CA ASP A 516 25.83 5.25 -4.04
C ASP A 516 26.31 4.40 -2.88
N PRO A 517 26.51 3.08 -3.03
CA PRO A 517 26.99 2.23 -1.94
C PRO A 517 28.30 2.76 -1.33
N GLY A 518 29.18 3.37 -2.14
CA GLY A 518 30.44 3.94 -1.66
C GLY A 518 30.30 5.13 -0.70
N ASN A 519 29.11 5.76 -0.65
CA ASN A 519 28.83 6.90 0.21
C ASN A 519 28.29 6.51 1.60
N PHE A 520 27.97 5.23 1.85
CA PHE A 520 27.41 4.77 3.13
C PHE A 520 28.44 4.19 4.10
N GLY A 521 29.74 4.29 3.77
CA GLY A 521 30.84 3.74 4.58
C GLY A 521 30.84 2.22 4.63
N ASP A 522 32.01 1.62 4.89
CA ASP A 522 32.13 0.18 5.16
C ASP A 522 31.54 -0.14 6.54
N ALA A 523 30.22 -0.03 6.70
CA ALA A 523 29.54 -0.62 7.85
C ALA A 523 29.73 -2.14 7.73
N ALA A 524 30.53 -2.67 8.65
CA ALA A 524 31.08 -4.01 8.62
C ALA A 524 30.05 -5.09 8.27
N LYS A 525 30.49 -6.02 7.41
CA LYS A 525 29.96 -7.38 7.28
C LYS A 525 30.16 -8.16 8.59
N GLU A 526 29.56 -7.70 9.68
CA GLU A 526 29.39 -8.52 10.89
C GLU A 526 28.05 -9.24 10.78
N ASP A 527 28.07 -10.53 11.15
CA ASP A 527 27.00 -11.52 11.03
C ASP A 527 25.68 -11.09 11.71
N SER A 528 24.92 -10.18 11.10
CA SER A 528 23.52 -9.96 11.42
C SER A 528 22.67 -10.70 10.40
N ALA A 529 21.85 -11.63 10.87
CA ALA A 529 20.85 -12.37 10.11
C ALA A 529 20.24 -11.50 8.99
N GLY A 530 20.34 -11.97 7.75
CA GLY A 530 19.94 -11.22 6.57
C GLY A 530 18.54 -10.62 6.72
N GLN A 531 18.45 -9.29 6.76
CA GLN A 531 17.19 -8.56 6.67
C GLN A 531 16.58 -8.79 5.28
N SER A 532 15.68 -9.78 5.19
CA SER A 532 14.79 -9.99 4.06
C SER A 532 13.44 -9.32 4.34
N GLY A 533 13.42 -7.99 4.29
CA GLY A 533 12.22 -7.16 4.17
C GLY A 533 12.14 -6.48 2.79
N PHE A 534 11.09 -5.71 2.52
CA PHE A 534 10.94 -4.93 1.26
C PHE A 534 12.09 -3.92 1.02
N ALA A 535 12.91 -3.65 2.04
CA ALA A 535 14.06 -2.76 1.94
C ALA A 535 15.31 -3.50 2.44
N ARG A 536 16.25 -3.78 1.53
CA ARG A 536 17.65 -4.01 1.92
C ARG A 536 18.30 -2.65 2.21
N GLN A 537 19.20 -2.61 3.20
CA GLN A 537 20.10 -1.46 3.37
C GLN A 537 20.87 -1.23 2.06
N CYS A 538 20.98 0.02 1.62
CA CYS A 538 21.72 0.40 0.42
C CYS A 538 23.22 0.42 0.70
#